data_AF-A0A6C0BKE0-F1
#
_entry.id   AF-A0A6C0BKE0-F1
#
_cell.length_a   1.000
_cell.length_b   1.000
_cell.length_c   1.000
_cell.angle_alpha   90.00
_cell.angle_beta   90.00
_cell.angle_gamma   90.00
#
_symmetry.space_group_name_H-M   'P 1'
#
loop_
_entity.id
_entity.type
_entity.pdbx_description
1 polymer ?
#
loop_
_entity_poly.entity_id
_entity_poly.type
_entity_poly.pdbx_seq_one_letter_code
_entity_poly.pdbx_strand_id
1 'polypeptide(L)' 'MARPLFTDGWNSFWHLAFGLIAVWYWPLIVFFALYQLHDPFEKNIVIDFSEFFVGYGLGYLIKYRTRL' A
#
# COMPACT_ATOMS: atom_id res chain seq x y z
N MET A 1 2.07 -14.96 -14.90
CA MET A 1 2.75 -13.65 -14.98
C MET A 1 2.07 -12.72 -13.97
N ALA A 2 2.83 -11.93 -13.23
CA ALA A 2 2.25 -10.92 -12.33
C ALA A 2 1.64 -9.78 -13.16
N ARG A 3 0.59 -9.12 -12.62
CA ARG A 3 -0.05 -7.97 -13.26
C ARG A 3 0.85 -6.72 -13.20
N PRO A 4 0.68 -5.74 -14.08
CA PRO A 4 1.33 -4.45 -13.94
C PRO A 4 0.83 -3.68 -12.69
N LEU A 5 1.61 -2.67 -12.27
CA LEU A 5 1.23 -1.76 -11.18
C LEU A 5 -0.04 -0.98 -11.53
N PHE A 6 -0.93 -0.84 -10.55
CA PHE A 6 -2.14 -0.03 -10.62
C PHE A 6 -3.18 -0.45 -11.66
N THR A 7 -3.19 -1.72 -12.07
CA THR A 7 -4.14 -2.24 -13.08
C THR A 7 -5.29 -3.05 -12.49
N ASP A 8 -5.39 -3.18 -11.17
CA ASP A 8 -6.40 -4.01 -10.49
C ASP A 8 -7.59 -3.19 -9.95
N GLY A 9 -7.83 -2.03 -10.57
CA GLY A 9 -8.95 -1.15 -10.24
C GLY A 9 -9.02 -0.78 -8.76
N TRP A 10 -10.13 -1.17 -8.12
CA TRP A 10 -10.37 -0.89 -6.70
C TRP A 10 -9.34 -1.53 -5.77
N ASN A 11 -8.77 -2.67 -6.14
CA ASN A 11 -7.78 -3.34 -5.29
C ASN A 11 -6.49 -2.52 -5.21
N SER A 12 -5.96 -2.13 -6.37
CA SER A 12 -4.84 -1.19 -6.49
C SER A 12 -5.10 0.15 -5.78
N PHE A 13 -6.33 0.67 -5.87
CA PHE A 13 -6.72 1.88 -5.15
C PHE A 13 -6.61 1.71 -3.64
N TRP A 14 -7.13 0.62 -3.07
CA TRP A 14 -7.09 0.38 -1.63
C TRP A 14 -5.67 0.16 -1.11
N HIS A 15 -4.81 -0.54 -1.85
CA HIS A 15 -3.39 -0.69 -1.48
C HIS A 15 -2.70 0.67 -1.36
N LEU A 16 -2.87 1.52 -2.37
CA LEU A 16 -2.34 2.87 -2.38
C LEU A 16 -2.91 3.73 -1.24
N ALA A 17 -4.23 3.68 -1.03
CA ALA A 17 -4.92 4.46 0.00
C ALA A 17 -4.48 4.04 1.42
N PHE A 18 -4.38 2.74 1.70
CA PHE A 18 -3.89 2.25 2.98
C PHE A 18 -2.43 2.63 3.20
N GLY A 19 -1.59 2.55 2.17
CA GLY A 19 -0.23 3.03 2.21
C GLY A 19 -0.14 4.50 2.61
N LEU A 20 -0.93 5.35 1.94
CA LEU A 20 -0.98 6.79 2.21
C LEU A 20 -1.37 7.08 3.67
N ILE A 21 -2.45 6.45 4.16
CA ILE A 21 -2.97 6.68 5.51
C ILE A 21 -2.03 6.12 6.59
N ALA A 22 -1.30 5.04 6.29
CA ALA A 22 -0.39 4.38 7.23
C ALA A 22 0.74 5.28 7.76
N VAL A 23 1.04 6.38 7.06
CA VAL A 23 2.00 7.42 7.51
C VAL A 23 1.52 8.13 8.78
N TRP A 24 0.22 8.24 8.99
CA TRP A 24 -0.38 8.78 10.22
C TRP A 24 -0.77 7.67 11.19
N TYR A 25 -1.14 6.50 10.68
CA TYR A 25 -1.60 5.36 11.47
C TYR A 25 -0.78 4.12 11.18
N TRP A 26 0.40 4.02 11.80
CA TRP A 26 1.35 2.93 11.59
C TRP A 26 0.76 1.50 11.75
N PRO A 27 -0.28 1.23 12.60
CA PRO A 27 -0.85 -0.12 12.68
C PRO A 27 -1.44 -0.63 11.36
N LEU A 28 -1.77 0.26 10.41
CA LEU A 28 -2.24 -0.14 9.08
C LEU A 28 -1.18 -0.94 8.30
N ILE A 29 0.11 -0.76 8.58
CA ILE A 29 1.19 -1.56 7.97
C ILE A 29 1.04 -3.03 8.39
N VAL A 30 0.82 -3.26 9.70
CA VAL A 30 0.65 -4.60 10.26
C VAL A 30 -0.64 -5.23 9.73
N PHE A 31 -1.73 -4.48 9.73
CA PHE A 31 -3.00 -4.94 9.18
C PHE A 31 -2.88 -5.33 7.70
N PHE A 32 -2.22 -4.51 6.89
CA PHE A 32 -2.00 -4.79 5.47
C PHE A 32 -1.12 -6.03 5.26
N ALA A 33 -0.05 -6.19 6.05
CA ALA A 33 0.78 -7.37 5.99
C ALA A 33 0.00 -8.65 6.37
N LEU A 34 -0.84 -8.60 7.41
CA LEU A 34 -1.69 -9.72 7.79
C LEU A 34 -2.74 -10.04 6.72
N TYR A 35 -3.31 -9.02 6.07
CA TYR A 35 -4.21 -9.19 4.94
C TYR A 35 -3.54 -9.93 3.77
N GLN A 36 -2.32 -9.55 3.40
CA GLN A 36 -1.55 -10.23 2.34
C GLN A 36 -1.11 -11.65 2.76
N LEU A 37 -0.85 -11.89 4.05
CA LEU A 37 -0.52 -13.21 4.58
C LEU A 37 -1.72 -14.17 4.64
N HIS A 38 -2.95 -13.69 4.48
CA HIS A 38 -4.12 -14.55 4.37
C HIS A 38 -4.09 -15.41 3.09
N ASP A 39 -3.49 -14.90 2.02
CA ASP A 39 -3.20 -15.66 0.80
C ASP A 39 -1.75 -15.41 0.32
N PRO A 40 -0.75 -16.08 0.93
CA PRO A 40 0.66 -15.81 0.65
C PRO A 40 1.10 -16.31 -0.74
N PHE A 41 0.26 -17.07 -1.44
CA PHE A 41 0.54 -17.59 -2.78
C PHE A 41 -0.09 -16.74 -3.89
N GLU A 42 -0.73 -15.62 -3.52
CA GLU A 42 -1.27 -14.67 -4.49
C GLU A 42 -0.14 -14.16 -5.39
N LYS A 43 -0.36 -14.28 -6.71
CA LYS A 43 0.67 -14.03 -7.73
C LYS A 43 1.11 -12.56 -7.76
N ASN A 44 0.30 -11.68 -7.18
CA ASN A 44 0.48 -10.24 -7.22
C ASN A 44 0.92 -9.65 -5.88
N ILE A 45 1.26 -10.46 -4.86
CA ILE A 45 1.65 -9.97 -3.53
C ILE A 45 2.76 -8.90 -3.59
N VAL A 46 3.75 -9.09 -4.47
CA VAL A 46 4.85 -8.11 -4.67
C VAL A 46 4.33 -6.80 -5.26
N ILE A 47 3.37 -6.88 -6.17
CA ILE A 47 2.73 -5.71 -6.80
C ILE A 47 1.90 -4.98 -5.75
N ASP A 48 1.12 -5.70 -4.95
CA ASP A 48 0.27 -5.15 -3.90
C ASP A 48 1.10 -4.40 -2.82
N PHE A 49 2.21 -4.99 -2.37
CA PHE A 49 3.15 -4.31 -1.48
C PHE A 49 3.78 -3.08 -2.12
N SER A 50 4.12 -3.15 -3.41
CA SER A 50 4.69 -2.01 -4.14
C SER A 50 3.69 -0.86 -4.22
N GLU A 51 2.42 -1.13 -4.49
CA GLU A 51 1.33 -0.13 -4.51
C GLU A 51 1.16 0.51 -3.12
N PHE A 52 1.18 -0.30 -2.05
CA PHE A 52 1.16 0.18 -0.67
C PHE A 52 2.34 1.12 -0.37
N PHE A 53 3.57 0.72 -0.71
CA PHE A 53 4.76 1.55 -0.43
C PHE A 53 4.79 2.84 -1.26
N VAL A 54 4.27 2.84 -2.49
CA VAL A 54 4.08 4.08 -3.25
C VAL A 54 3.13 5.02 -2.51
N GLY A 55 2.00 4.49 -2.01
CA GLY A 55 1.06 5.26 -1.20
C GLY A 55 1.71 5.84 0.05
N TYR A 56 2.46 5.02 0.77
CA TYR A 56 3.21 5.43 1.96
C TYR A 56 4.23 6.53 1.67
N GLY A 57 4.99 6.43 0.58
CA GLY A 57 5.92 7.46 0.14
C GLY A 57 5.21 8.79 -0.15
N LEU A 58 4.08 8.76 -0.85
CA LEU A 58 3.26 9.95 -1.12
C LEU A 58 2.73 10.58 0.18
N GLY A 59 2.17 9.78 1.08
CA GLY A 59 1.71 10.25 2.39
C GLY A 59 2.85 10.88 3.20
N TYR A 60 4.06 10.30 3.14
CA TYR A 60 5.23 10.81 3.83
C TYR A 60 5.66 12.18 3.30
N LEU A 61 5.69 12.35 1.98
CA LEU A 61 5.98 13.64 1.35
C LEU A 61 4.95 14.71 1.75
N ILE A 62 3.66 14.36 1.77
CA ILE A 62 2.58 15.27 2.21
C ILE A 62 2.80 15.68 3.67
N LYS A 63 2.96 14.71 4.57
CA LYS A 63 3.15 14.95 6.00
C LYS A 63 4.40 15.79 6.29
N TYR A 64 5.48 15.60 5.53
CA TYR A 64 6.70 16.39 5.69
C TYR A 64 6.50 17.84 5.26
N ARG A 65 5.82 18.08 4.14
CA ARG A 65 5.54 19.45 3.66
C ARG A 65 4.63 20.25 4.59
N THR A 66 3.69 19.61 5.28
CA THR A 66 2.77 20.30 6.21
C THR A 66 3.38 20.56 7.60
N ARG A 67 4.64 20.19 7.83
CA ARG A 67 5.36 20.42 9.09
C ARG A 67 6.36 21.60 9.01
N LEU A 68 6.49 22.21 7.83
CA LEU A 68 7.20 23.47 7.60
C LEU A 68 6.21 24.64 7.76
#